data_AF-A0A7X6CCG5-F1
#
_entry.id   AF-A0A7X6CCG5-F1
#
_cell.length_a   1.000
_cell.length_b   1.000
_cell.length_c   1.000
_cell.angle_alpha   90.00
_cell.angle_beta   90.00
_cell.angle_gamma   90.00
#
_symmetry.space_group_name_H-M   'P 1'
#
loop_
_entity.id
_entity.type
_entity.pdbx_description
1 polymer ?
#
loop_
_entity_poly.entity_id
_entity_poly.type
_entity_poly.pdbx_seq_one_letter_code
_entity_poly.pdbx_strand_id
1 'polypeptide(L)'
;MQKVRNLKKQQKLPESRLRDNLEAIDRIRTDAVNDIESLTETFQHMALVTESVQQNYKALLAHNQLLKDTLLCIIDECDCCQKTRCDRCQRILQILAGNNPEPQINAARKYQAILTQIRNLG
;
A
#
# COMPACT_ATOMS: atom_id res chain seq x y z
N MET A 1 -9.36 30.08 71.54
CA MET A 1 -8.56 30.63 70.43
C MET A 1 -8.11 29.49 69.52
N GLN A 2 -8.77 29.24 68.40
CA GLN A 2 -8.22 28.45 67.30
C GLN A 2 -8.60 29.18 66.01
N LYS A 3 -7.70 30.09 65.62
CA LYS A 3 -7.79 30.81 64.34
C LYS A 3 -7.70 29.78 63.22
N VAL A 4 -8.84 29.49 62.61
CA VAL A 4 -9.04 29.43 61.16
C VAL A 4 -7.82 28.87 60.42
N ARG A 5 -7.62 27.55 60.49
CA ARG A 5 -6.85 26.79 59.49
C ARG A 5 -7.71 26.65 58.22
N ASN A 6 -8.09 27.76 57.60
CA ASN A 6 -8.77 27.71 56.30
C ASN A 6 -7.78 27.95 55.17
N LEU A 7 -7.42 26.84 54.52
CA LEU A 7 -7.52 26.71 53.07
C LEU A 7 -6.90 27.85 52.26
N LYS A 8 -5.56 27.90 52.19
CA LYS A 8 -4.89 28.42 50.98
C LYS A 8 -4.93 27.33 49.90
N LYS A 9 -6.13 27.00 49.41
CA LYS A 9 -6.22 26.55 48.01
C LYS A 9 -5.80 27.79 47.21
N GLN A 10 -4.59 27.78 46.67
CA GLN A 10 -4.15 28.77 45.69
C GLN A 10 -5.13 28.68 44.51
N GLN A 11 -6.21 29.45 44.56
CA GLN A 11 -7.04 29.70 43.40
C GLN A 11 -6.18 30.54 42.48
N LYS A 12 -5.60 29.90 41.45
CA LYS A 12 -5.06 30.63 40.30
C LYS A 12 -6.10 31.67 39.90
N LEU A 13 -5.70 32.94 39.85
CA LEU A 13 -6.57 34.03 39.43
C LEU A 13 -7.24 33.62 38.11
N PRO A 14 -8.53 33.92 37.90
CA PRO A 14 -9.24 33.55 36.67
C PRO A 14 -8.48 33.92 35.39
N GLU A 15 -7.73 35.03 35.41
CA GLU A 15 -6.87 35.46 34.32
C GLU A 15 -5.72 34.49 34.01
N SER A 16 -5.02 33.94 35.02
CA SER A 16 -3.92 33.02 34.75
C SER A 16 -4.42 31.69 34.19
N ARG A 17 -5.57 31.20 34.66
CA ARG A 17 -6.25 30.05 34.04
C ARG A 17 -6.67 30.34 32.59
N LEU A 18 -7.16 31.54 32.31
CA LEU A 18 -7.53 31.93 30.96
C LEU A 18 -6.31 31.97 30.03
N ARG A 19 -5.18 32.55 30.49
CA ARG A 19 -3.91 32.56 29.74
C ARG A 19 -3.38 31.15 29.47
N ASP A 20 -3.34 30.30 30.49
CA ASP A 20 -2.91 28.89 30.35
C ASP A 20 -3.77 28.15 29.31
N ASN A 21 -5.09 28.37 29.33
CA ASN A 21 -6.01 27.76 28.36
C ASN A 21 -5.80 28.28 26.94
N LEU A 22 -5.60 29.59 26.77
CA LEU A 22 -5.34 30.18 25.44
C LEU A 22 -4.02 29.66 24.87
N GLU A 23 -2.98 29.55 25.69
CA GLU A 23 -1.69 28.99 25.27
C GLU A 23 -1.82 27.51 24.91
N ALA A 24 -2.58 26.73 25.67
CA ALA A 24 -2.86 25.34 25.33
C ALA A 24 -3.61 25.21 23.99
N ILE A 25 -4.58 26.09 23.72
CA ILE A 25 -5.31 26.12 22.44
C ILE A 25 -4.36 26.44 21.28
N ASP A 26 -3.46 27.42 21.44
CA ASP A 26 -2.49 27.76 20.38
C ASP A 26 -1.49 26.62 20.12
N ARG A 27 -1.06 25.90 21.16
CA ARG A 27 -0.23 24.69 21.00
C ARG A 27 -0.99 23.60 20.24
N ILE A 28 -2.22 23.29 20.65
CA ILE A 28 -3.07 22.30 19.96
C ILE A 28 -3.28 22.70 18.50
N ARG A 29 -3.50 23.98 18.22
CA ARG A 29 -3.65 24.47 16.84
C ARG A 29 -2.37 24.25 16.04
N THR A 30 -1.22 24.58 16.61
CA THR A 30 0.08 24.42 15.95
C THR A 30 0.37 22.95 15.66
N ASP A 31 0.16 22.08 16.64
CA ASP A 31 0.34 20.64 16.49
C ASP A 31 -0.61 20.08 15.41
N ALA A 32 -1.87 20.48 15.42
CA ALA A 32 -2.83 20.05 14.41
C ALA A 32 -2.47 20.51 12.99
N VAL A 33 -1.89 21.71 12.82
CA VAL A 33 -1.41 22.20 11.52
C VAL A 33 -0.23 21.33 11.05
N ASN A 34 0.75 21.07 11.91
CA ASN A 34 1.90 20.22 11.59
C ASN A 34 1.47 18.80 11.22
N ASP A 35 0.49 18.24 11.94
CA ASP A 35 -0.07 16.92 11.65
C ASP A 35 -0.76 16.89 10.27
N ILE A 36 -1.51 17.93 9.92
CA ILE A 36 -2.15 18.06 8.60
C ILE A 36 -1.11 18.16 7.48
N GLU A 37 -0.03 18.93 7.69
CA GLU A 37 1.06 19.05 6.71
C GLU A 37 1.76 17.70 6.50
N SER A 38 2.11 17.01 7.59
CA SER A 38 2.71 15.67 7.56
C SER A 38 1.82 14.63 6.86
N LEU A 39 0.51 14.65 7.14
CA LEU A 39 -0.46 13.81 6.44
C LEU A 39 -0.53 14.15 4.95
N THR A 40 -0.46 15.43 4.58
CA THR A 40 -0.48 15.87 3.18
C THR A 40 0.73 15.33 2.42
N GLU A 41 1.92 15.43 2.99
CA GLU A 41 3.15 14.85 2.41
C GLU A 41 3.02 13.33 2.25
N THR A 42 2.46 12.66 3.26
CA THR A 42 2.21 11.21 3.22
C THR A 42 1.26 10.83 2.08
N PHE A 43 0.17 11.57 1.88
CA PHE A 43 -0.77 11.33 0.80
C PHE A 43 -0.15 11.56 -0.58
N GLN A 44 0.68 12.60 -0.73
CA GLN A 44 1.42 12.84 -1.98
C GLN A 44 2.38 11.68 -2.29
N HIS A 45 3.12 11.20 -1.30
CA HIS A 45 4.00 10.04 -1.47
C HIS A 45 3.21 8.78 -1.85
N MET A 46 2.08 8.50 -1.19
CA MET A 46 1.21 7.37 -1.54
C MET A 46 0.67 7.46 -2.97
N ALA A 47 0.35 8.67 -3.45
CA ALA A 47 -0.08 8.88 -4.83
C ALA A 47 1.03 8.51 -5.82
N LEU A 48 2.26 8.96 -5.59
CA LEU A 48 3.42 8.63 -6.43
C LEU A 48 3.71 7.12 -6.46
N VAL A 49 3.66 6.46 -5.29
CA VAL A 49 3.84 5.01 -5.19
C VAL A 49 2.75 4.27 -5.96
N THR A 50 1.50 4.70 -5.82
CA THR A 50 0.36 4.09 -6.52
C THR A 50 0.50 4.21 -8.02
N GLU A 51 0.91 5.38 -8.52
CA GLU A 51 1.16 5.61 -9.94
C GLU A 51 2.29 4.70 -10.45
N SER A 52 3.41 4.63 -9.73
CA SER A 52 4.53 3.75 -10.09
C SER A 52 4.11 2.28 -10.16
N VAL A 53 3.35 1.80 -9.17
CA VAL A 53 2.82 0.43 -9.19
C VAL A 53 1.90 0.19 -10.38
N GLN A 54 1.02 1.13 -10.71
CA GLN A 54 0.15 1.02 -11.90
C GLN A 54 0.96 0.97 -13.19
N GLN A 55 1.96 1.83 -13.36
CA GLN A 55 2.83 1.85 -14.53
C GLN A 55 3.59 0.52 -14.68
N ASN A 56 4.20 0.05 -13.59
CA ASN A 56 4.92 -1.23 -13.58
C ASN A 56 3.99 -2.42 -13.89
N TYR A 57 2.76 -2.41 -13.36
CA TYR A 57 1.78 -3.45 -13.65
C TYR A 57 1.37 -3.44 -15.13
N LYS A 58 1.13 -2.26 -15.72
CA LYS A 58 0.85 -2.13 -17.16
C LYS A 58 2.00 -2.64 -18.02
N ALA A 59 3.24 -2.28 -17.70
CA ALA A 59 4.42 -2.77 -18.40
C ALA A 59 4.54 -4.30 -18.31
N LEU A 60 4.32 -4.87 -17.12
CA LEU A 60 4.33 -6.31 -16.91
C LEU A 60 3.25 -7.01 -17.74
N LEU A 61 2.04 -6.46 -17.81
CA LEU A 61 0.99 -7.00 -18.67
C LEU A 61 1.37 -6.96 -20.15
N ALA A 62 1.96 -5.86 -20.62
CA ALA A 62 2.43 -5.73 -21.99
C ALA A 62 3.53 -6.75 -22.33
N HIS A 63 4.51 -6.93 -21.44
CA HIS A 63 5.54 -7.96 -21.61
C HIS A 63 4.97 -9.38 -21.61
N ASN A 64 4.01 -9.67 -20.72
CA ASN A 64 3.33 -10.96 -20.72
C ASN A 64 2.60 -11.21 -22.04
N GLN A 65 1.91 -10.18 -22.57
CA GLN A 65 1.23 -10.31 -23.85
C GLN A 65 2.22 -10.58 -24.99
N LEU A 66 3.31 -9.81 -25.07
CA LEU A 66 4.37 -10.00 -26.06
C LEU A 66 4.97 -11.42 -26.00
N LEU A 67 5.22 -11.94 -24.80
CA LEU A 67 5.72 -13.30 -24.61
C LEU A 67 4.72 -14.36 -25.11
N LYS A 68 3.43 -14.18 -24.81
CA LYS A 68 2.38 -15.08 -25.31
C LYS A 68 2.32 -15.08 -26.83
N ASP A 69 2.33 -13.89 -27.44
CA ASP A 69 2.29 -13.75 -28.89
C ASP A 69 3.53 -14.37 -29.54
N THR A 70 4.71 -14.14 -28.96
CA THR A 70 5.96 -14.76 -29.43
C THR A 70 5.91 -16.29 -29.37
N LEU A 71 5.37 -16.85 -28.28
CA LEU A 71 5.20 -18.29 -28.13
C LEU A 71 4.22 -18.87 -29.16
N LEU A 72 3.15 -18.15 -29.49
CA LEU A 72 2.22 -18.54 -30.54
C LEU A 72 2.89 -18.49 -31.93
N CYS A 73 3.66 -17.44 -32.24
CA CYS A 73 4.43 -17.38 -33.48
C CYS A 73 5.40 -18.57 -33.62
N ILE A 74 6.10 -18.95 -32.54
CA ILE A 74 6.97 -20.13 -32.54
C ILE A 74 6.20 -21.43 -32.83
N ILE A 75 4.95 -21.54 -32.37
CA ILE A 75 4.08 -22.70 -32.68
C ILE A 75 3.65 -22.68 -34.15
N ASP A 76 3.39 -21.51 -34.70
CA ASP A 76 2.96 -21.35 -36.10
C ASP A 76 4.11 -21.62 -37.08
N GLU A 77 5.34 -21.25 -36.72
CA GLU A 77 6.56 -21.56 -37.47
C GLU A 77 7.03 -23.01 -37.28
N CYS A 78 6.39 -23.78 -36.40
CA CYS A 78 6.74 -25.18 -36.21
C CYS A 78 6.05 -26.06 -37.26
N ASP A 79 6.84 -26.86 -37.98
CA ASP A 79 6.38 -27.81 -39.01
C ASP A 79 5.49 -28.97 -38.49
N CYS A 80 5.00 -28.90 -37.25
CA CYS A 80 4.10 -29.90 -36.70
C CYS A 80 2.65 -29.67 -37.16
N CYS A 81 2.00 -30.74 -37.64
CA CYS A 81 0.61 -30.70 -38.09
C CYS A 81 -0.34 -30.19 -36.99
N GLN A 82 -1.32 -29.35 -37.35
CA GLN A 82 -2.29 -28.82 -36.38
C GLN A 82 -3.08 -29.90 -35.63
N LYS A 83 -3.31 -31.07 -36.25
CA LYS A 83 -4.00 -32.22 -35.63
C LYS A 83 -3.11 -33.05 -34.70
N THR A 84 -1.79 -32.91 -34.80
CA THR A 84 -0.77 -33.63 -34.04
C THR A 84 0.40 -32.68 -33.78
N ARG A 85 0.16 -31.69 -32.92
CA ARG A 85 1.23 -30.79 -32.46
C ARG A 85 2.30 -31.61 -31.74
N CYS A 86 3.56 -31.25 -31.91
CA CYS A 86 4.65 -31.92 -31.20
C CYS A 86 4.57 -31.63 -29.69
N ASP A 87 5.20 -32.47 -28.88
CA ASP A 87 5.19 -32.36 -27.41
C ASP A 87 5.55 -30.95 -26.91
N ARG A 88 6.49 -30.27 -27.59
CA ARG A 88 6.91 -28.91 -27.24
C ARG A 88 5.80 -27.89 -27.47
N CYS A 89 5.16 -27.91 -28.64
CA CYS A 89 4.02 -27.03 -28.94
C CYS A 89 2.84 -27.31 -28.01
N GLN A 90 2.59 -28.58 -27.71
CA GLN A 90 1.51 -28.97 -26.80
C GLN A 90 1.75 -28.50 -25.36
N ARG A 91 2.99 -28.57 -24.85
CA ARG A 91 3.36 -28.00 -23.54
C ARG A 91 3.18 -26.47 -23.51
N ILE A 92 3.63 -25.78 -24.56
CA ILE A 92 3.45 -24.31 -24.65
C ILE A 92 1.96 -23.96 -24.62
N LEU A 93 1.13 -24.64 -25.41
CA LEU A 93 -0.32 -24.43 -25.41
C LEU A 93 -0.95 -24.70 -24.04
N GLN A 94 -0.52 -25.74 -23.33
CA GLN A 94 -1.00 -26.02 -21.96
C GLN A 94 -0.62 -24.92 -20.97
N ILE A 95 0.61 -24.39 -21.05
CA ILE A 95 1.06 -23.26 -20.22
C ILE A 95 0.23 -22.00 -20.53
N LEU A 96 0.02 -21.69 -21.81
CA LEU A 96 -0.77 -20.53 -22.26
C LEU A 96 -2.24 -20.64 -21.85
N ALA A 97 -2.81 -21.84 -21.87
CA ALA A 97 -4.19 -22.11 -21.44
C ALA A 97 -4.38 -22.03 -19.92
N GLY A 98 -3.30 -21.83 -19.13
CA GLY A 98 -3.38 -21.77 -17.67
C GLY A 98 -3.56 -23.15 -17.02
N ASN A 99 -3.32 -24.24 -17.75
CA ASN A 99 -3.41 -25.62 -17.25
C ASN A 99 -2.15 -26.05 -16.50
N ASN A 100 -1.38 -25.10 -15.98
CA ASN A 100 -0.19 -25.41 -15.19
C ASN A 100 -0.62 -26.01 -13.84
N PRO A 101 -0.05 -27.15 -13.43
CA PRO A 101 -0.24 -27.71 -12.09
C PRO A 101 0.53 -26.94 -11.01
N GLU A 102 1.18 -25.82 -11.36
CA GLU A 102 1.72 -24.93 -10.33
C GLU A 102 0.58 -24.50 -9.42
N PRO A 103 0.77 -24.58 -8.08
CA PRO A 103 -0.26 -24.15 -7.16
C PRO A 103 -0.60 -22.73 -7.55
N GLN A 104 -1.89 -22.45 -7.78
CA GLN A 104 -2.38 -21.08 -7.86
C GLN A 104 -1.97 -20.42 -6.55
N ILE A 105 -0.81 -19.77 -6.53
CA ILE A 105 -0.34 -18.98 -5.41
C ILE A 105 -1.34 -17.85 -5.39
N ASN A 106 -2.35 -18.00 -4.55
CA ASN A 106 -3.44 -17.07 -4.42
C ASN A 106 -2.81 -15.70 -4.23
N ALA A 107 -2.89 -14.85 -5.25
CA ALA A 107 -2.19 -13.57 -5.26
C ALA A 107 -2.58 -12.77 -4.00
N ALA A 108 -3.84 -12.93 -3.54
CA ALA A 108 -4.32 -12.38 -2.28
C ALA A 108 -3.51 -12.82 -1.05
N ARG A 109 -3.02 -14.07 -0.98
CA ARG A 109 -2.14 -14.54 0.12
C ARG A 109 -0.75 -13.91 0.07
N LYS A 110 -0.18 -13.71 -1.13
CA LYS A 110 1.11 -13.00 -1.28
C LYS A 110 0.96 -11.52 -0.92
N TYR A 111 -0.10 -10.87 -1.38
CA TYR A 111 -0.40 -9.48 -1.00
C TYR A 111 -0.70 -9.36 0.50
N GLN A 112 -1.41 -10.31 1.12
CA GLN A 112 -1.59 -10.35 2.58
C GLN A 112 -0.27 -10.48 3.33
N ALA A 113 0.67 -11.31 2.86
CA ALA A 113 1.98 -11.45 3.50
C ALA A 113 2.78 -10.13 3.45
N ILE A 114 2.76 -9.44 2.30
CA ILE A 114 3.41 -8.13 2.13
C ILE A 114 2.74 -7.07 3.01
N LEU A 115 1.40 -7.01 3.02
CA LEU A 115 0.65 -6.07 3.86
C LEU A 115 0.87 -6.34 5.36
N THR A 116 0.99 -7.60 5.76
CA THR A 116 1.32 -7.98 7.14
C THR A 116 2.73 -7.54 7.52
N GLN A 117 3.71 -7.68 6.62
CA GLN A 117 5.07 -7.20 6.87
C GLN A 117 5.12 -5.68 7.01
N ILE A 118 4.40 -4.94 6.17
CA ILE A 118 4.32 -3.48 6.25
C ILE A 118 3.67 -3.04 7.57
N ARG A 119 2.62 -3.74 8.03
CA ARG A 119 1.97 -3.48 9.32
C ARG A 119 2.87 -3.70 10.54
N ASN A 120 3.88 -4.56 10.44
CA ASN A 120 4.79 -4.86 11.54
C ASN A 120 6.01 -3.91 11.59
N LEU A 121 6.12 -3.00 10.62
CA LEU A 121 7.19 -2.00 10.54
C LEU A 121 6.77 -0.61 11.05
N GLY A 122 5.49 -0.41 11.37
CA GLY A 122 4.96 0.78 12.05
C GLY A 122 4.55 0.45 13.47
#